data_AF-A0A7S0C9J8-F1
#
_entry.id   AF-A0A7S0C9J8-F1
#
_cell.length_a   1.000
_cell.length_b   1.000
_cell.length_c   1.000
_cell.angle_alpha   90.00
_cell.angle_beta   90.00
_cell.angle_gamma   90.00
#
_symmetry.space_group_name_H-M   'P 1'
#
loop_
_entity.id
_entity.type
_entity.pdbx_description
1 polymer ?
#
loop_
_entity_poly.entity_id
_entity_poly.type
_entity_poly.pdbx_seq_one_letter_code
_entity_poly.pdbx_strand_id
1 'polypeptide(L)'
;IGRNLALRASEKIMLSNDEITRDVRNVVMELIRREGRFSPQVYERFAEDTFLVSLRSRALTIMANALSNLSDAQQSVSVPDDIISILMEDLKGAPDVPNDAFLAAKSIHALVRMPGNEWIYKISSLLSNLTVARNIGQASHAALAKETDDCIMALASH
;
A
#
# COMPACT_ATOMS: atom_id res chain seq x y z
N ILE A 1 24.19 8.25 -29.01
CA ILE A 1 24.70 8.34 -27.61
C ILE A 1 23.54 8.34 -26.59
N GLY A 2 22.42 9.04 -26.80
CA GLY A 2 21.27 9.07 -25.86
C GLY A 2 20.52 7.75 -25.61
N ARG A 3 20.48 6.81 -26.57
CA ARG A 3 19.77 5.52 -26.41
C ARG A 3 20.41 4.58 -25.37
N ASN A 4 21.73 4.68 -25.16
CA ASN A 4 22.47 3.83 -24.21
C ASN A 4 22.35 4.32 -22.75
N LEU A 5 22.03 5.60 -22.54
CA LEU A 5 21.79 6.16 -21.21
C LEU A 5 20.38 5.85 -20.71
N ALA A 6 19.37 5.84 -21.58
CA ALA A 6 18.02 5.43 -21.24
C ALA A 6 17.93 3.93 -20.90
N LEU A 7 18.65 3.07 -21.63
CA LEU A 7 18.76 1.63 -21.32
C LEU A 7 19.50 1.39 -19.99
N ARG A 8 20.59 2.12 -19.72
CA ARG A 8 21.30 2.03 -18.43
C ARG A 8 20.53 2.63 -17.25
N ALA A 9 19.66 3.61 -17.50
CA ALA A 9 18.74 4.13 -16.48
C ALA A 9 17.59 3.15 -16.23
N SER A 10 17.10 2.46 -17.27
CA SER A 10 16.09 1.41 -17.15
C SER A 10 16.63 0.15 -16.46
N GLU A 11 17.91 -0.22 -16.68
CA GLU A 11 18.58 -1.30 -15.94
C GLU A 11 18.85 -0.94 -14.47
N LYS A 12 18.95 0.37 -14.15
CA LYS A 12 19.12 0.85 -12.77
C LYS A 12 17.82 1.00 -11.99
N ILE A 13 16.67 0.88 -12.66
CA ILE A 13 15.33 0.88 -12.05
C ILE A 13 14.72 -0.53 -12.17
N MET A 14 15.57 -1.55 -12.05
CA MET A 14 15.17 -2.88 -11.62
C MET A 14 16.02 -3.26 -10.42
N LEU A 15 16.07 -2.38 -9.41
CA LEU A 15 16.40 -2.86 -8.08
C LEU A 15 15.29 -3.86 -7.74
N SER A 16 15.65 -5.12 -7.46
CA SER A 16 14.65 -6.05 -6.95
C SER A 16 14.03 -5.44 -5.69
N ASN A 17 12.79 -5.79 -5.36
CA ASN A 17 12.19 -5.36 -4.09
C ASN A 17 13.13 -5.60 -2.90
N ASP A 18 13.99 -6.63 -2.98
CA ASP A 18 14.99 -6.93 -1.96
C ASP A 18 16.11 -5.87 -1.86
N GLU A 19 16.51 -5.24 -2.97
CA GLU A 19 17.54 -4.20 -2.97
C GLU A 19 17.00 -2.85 -2.49
N ILE A 20 15.77 -2.50 -2.87
CA ILE A 20 15.08 -1.31 -2.32
C ILE A 20 14.85 -1.50 -0.81
N THR A 21 14.41 -2.69 -0.40
CA THR A 21 14.23 -3.01 1.01
C THR A 21 15.57 -2.95 1.77
N ARG A 22 16.67 -3.39 1.15
CA ARG A 22 18.02 -3.34 1.73
C ARG A 22 18.53 -1.90 1.89
N ASP A 23 18.30 -1.03 0.90
CA ASP A 23 18.74 0.37 0.98
C ASP A 23 17.91 1.18 1.98
N VAL A 24 16.59 0.99 2.00
CA VAL A 24 15.72 1.60 3.03
C VAL A 24 16.11 1.09 4.42
N ARG A 25 16.37 -0.22 4.57
CA ARG A 25 16.88 -0.82 5.82
C ARG A 25 18.18 -0.17 6.27
N ASN A 26 19.15 0.00 5.39
CA ASN A 26 20.45 0.59 5.75
C ASN A 26 20.31 2.04 6.23
N VAL A 27 19.49 2.85 5.54
CA VAL A 27 19.25 4.25 5.92
C VAL A 27 18.52 4.34 7.27
N VAL A 28 17.53 3.49 7.48
CA VAL A 28 16.74 3.43 8.72
C VAL A 28 17.60 2.99 9.90
N MET A 29 18.40 1.93 9.75
CA MET A 29 19.27 1.41 10.81
C MET A 29 20.32 2.44 11.22
N GLU A 30 20.80 3.26 10.30
CA GLU A 30 21.73 4.35 10.61
C GLU A 30 21.05 5.51 11.38
N LEU A 31 19.82 5.88 11.02
CA LEU A 31 19.03 6.90 11.76
C LEU A 31 18.75 6.47 13.20
N ILE A 32 18.49 5.18 13.38
CA ILE A 32 18.21 4.56 14.66
C ILE A 32 19.46 4.41 15.51
N ARG A 33 20.58 3.98 14.90
CA ARG A 33 21.89 3.89 15.57
C ARG A 33 22.30 5.24 16.14
N ARG A 34 21.91 6.34 15.48
CA ARG A 34 22.10 7.71 15.97
C ARG A 34 21.22 8.09 17.18
N GLU A 35 20.06 7.47 17.37
CA GLU A 35 19.11 7.75 18.47
C GLU A 35 19.42 6.95 19.77
N GLY A 36 20.30 5.93 19.72
CA GLY A 36 21.13 5.51 20.86
C GLY A 36 20.47 4.82 22.06
N ARG A 37 19.36 4.07 21.93
CA ARG A 37 18.64 3.48 23.10
C ARG A 37 18.63 1.96 23.24
N PHE A 38 19.25 1.18 22.35
CA PHE A 38 19.20 -0.28 22.41
C PHE A 38 20.50 -0.94 21.93
N SER A 39 20.77 -2.17 22.40
CA SER A 39 21.90 -2.95 21.89
C SER A 39 21.61 -3.46 20.46
N PRO A 40 22.61 -3.51 19.57
CA PRO A 40 22.40 -3.81 18.14
C PRO A 40 21.66 -5.12 17.87
N GLN A 41 21.92 -6.16 18.68
CA GLN A 41 21.39 -7.52 18.47
C GLN A 41 19.93 -7.68 18.94
N VAL A 42 19.50 -6.91 19.94
CA VAL A 42 18.10 -6.87 20.39
C VAL A 42 17.28 -5.99 19.44
N TYR A 43 17.93 -4.99 18.84
CA TYR A 43 17.32 -4.12 17.85
C TYR A 43 17.12 -4.79 16.49
N GLU A 44 18.11 -5.52 15.98
CA GLU A 44 18.02 -6.22 14.69
C GLU A 44 16.81 -7.18 14.62
N ARG A 45 16.51 -7.92 15.69
CA ARG A 45 15.37 -8.86 15.69
C ARG A 45 14.01 -8.24 16.02
N PHE A 46 13.93 -7.29 16.95
CA PHE A 46 12.64 -6.70 17.34
C PHE A 46 12.26 -5.46 16.53
N ALA A 47 13.24 -4.71 16.04
CA ALA A 47 12.98 -3.53 15.24
C ALA A 47 12.78 -3.87 13.76
N GLU A 48 13.39 -4.91 13.19
CA GLU A 48 13.14 -5.23 11.76
C GLU A 48 11.65 -5.45 11.48
N ASP A 49 10.97 -6.31 12.25
CA ASP A 49 9.54 -6.58 12.00
C ASP A 49 8.64 -5.43 12.50
N THR A 50 8.86 -4.94 13.72
CA THR A 50 7.95 -3.92 14.30
C THR A 50 8.10 -2.55 13.64
N PHE A 51 9.32 -2.15 13.25
CA PHE A 51 9.54 -0.87 12.57
C PHE A 51 9.03 -0.91 11.14
N LEU A 52 9.31 -1.97 10.37
CA LEU A 52 8.86 -2.07 8.99
C LEU A 52 7.33 -2.16 8.90
N VAL A 53 6.69 -2.88 9.82
CA VAL A 53 5.22 -2.87 9.96
C VAL A 53 4.73 -1.46 10.27
N SER A 54 5.34 -0.76 11.24
CA SER A 54 4.93 0.61 11.58
C SER A 54 5.14 1.61 10.42
N LEU A 55 6.23 1.47 9.67
CA LEU A 55 6.52 2.29 8.50
C LEU A 55 5.50 2.02 7.39
N ARG A 56 5.16 0.76 7.14
CA ARG A 56 4.12 0.34 6.18
C ARG A 56 2.76 0.93 6.55
N SER A 57 2.31 0.76 7.79
CA SER A 57 1.03 1.35 8.24
C SER A 57 1.00 2.88 8.12
N ARG A 58 2.13 3.57 8.41
CA ARG A 58 2.24 5.02 8.23
C ARG A 58 2.21 5.42 6.75
N ALA A 59 2.91 4.70 5.89
CA ALA A 59 2.89 4.94 4.45
C ALA A 59 1.49 4.75 3.87
N LEU A 60 0.79 3.68 4.27
CA LEU A 60 -0.61 3.43 3.92
C LEU A 60 -1.54 4.54 4.42
N THR A 61 -1.32 5.05 5.64
CA THR A 61 -2.11 6.17 6.18
C THR A 61 -1.94 7.43 5.35
N ILE A 62 -0.70 7.79 4.99
CA ILE A 62 -0.40 8.95 4.15
C ILE A 62 -1.04 8.77 2.77
N MET A 63 -0.89 7.59 2.18
CA MET A 63 -1.45 7.27 0.86
C MET A 63 -2.98 7.33 0.86
N ALA A 64 -3.65 6.69 1.81
CA ALA A 64 -5.10 6.70 1.92
C ALA A 64 -5.65 8.13 2.03
N ASN A 65 -5.00 8.98 2.85
CA ASN A 65 -5.40 10.37 2.98
C ASN A 65 -5.15 11.19 1.70
N ALA A 66 -4.00 11.00 1.05
CA ALA A 66 -3.69 11.68 -0.20
C ALA A 66 -4.68 11.31 -1.30
N LEU A 67 -4.96 10.01 -1.48
CA LEU A 67 -5.89 9.52 -2.50
C LEU A 67 -7.33 9.96 -2.21
N SER A 68 -7.79 9.93 -0.96
CA SER A 68 -9.13 10.46 -0.62
C SER A 68 -9.25 11.94 -0.98
N ASN A 69 -8.27 12.77 -0.60
CA ASN A 69 -8.28 14.20 -0.91
C ASN A 69 -8.30 14.47 -2.43
N LEU A 70 -7.53 13.69 -3.20
CA LEU A 70 -7.49 13.80 -4.66
C LEU A 70 -8.81 13.37 -5.31
N SER A 71 -9.43 12.31 -4.79
CA SER A 71 -10.73 11.80 -5.25
C SER A 71 -11.85 12.81 -4.96
N ASP A 72 -11.88 13.38 -3.75
CA ASP A 72 -12.85 14.42 -3.38
C ASP A 72 -12.66 15.70 -4.21
N ALA A 73 -11.41 16.04 -4.56
CA ALA A 73 -11.10 17.14 -5.47
C ALA A 73 -11.37 16.84 -6.95
N GLN A 74 -11.81 15.62 -7.29
CA GLN A 74 -12.05 15.14 -8.65
C GLN A 74 -10.81 15.32 -9.57
N GLN A 75 -9.62 15.12 -8.99
CA GLN A 75 -8.36 15.22 -9.73
C GLN A 75 -7.94 13.85 -10.26
N SER A 76 -7.67 13.78 -11.56
CA SER A 76 -7.03 12.61 -12.16
C SER A 76 -5.55 12.57 -11.78
N VAL A 77 -5.10 11.46 -11.22
CA VAL A 77 -3.68 11.22 -10.93
C VAL A 77 -3.25 9.95 -11.64
N SER A 78 -2.03 9.91 -12.15
CA SER A 78 -1.43 8.65 -12.59
C SER A 78 -0.81 7.97 -11.38
N VAL A 79 -1.40 6.85 -10.96
CA VAL A 79 -0.89 5.99 -9.90
C VAL A 79 -0.13 4.84 -10.55
N PRO A 80 1.12 4.57 -10.12
CA PRO A 80 1.88 3.43 -10.63
C PRO A 80 1.15 2.11 -10.41
N ASP A 81 1.22 1.22 -11.39
CA ASP A 81 0.55 -0.10 -11.36
C ASP A 81 0.93 -0.95 -10.14
N ASP A 82 2.17 -0.79 -9.67
CA ASP A 82 2.69 -1.52 -8.51
C ASP A 82 1.96 -1.13 -7.22
N ILE A 83 1.46 0.10 -7.11
CA ILE A 83 0.70 0.55 -5.93
C ILE A 83 -0.61 -0.25 -5.81
N ILE A 84 -1.30 -0.50 -6.92
CA ILE A 84 -2.51 -1.33 -6.91
C ILE A 84 -2.17 -2.72 -6.37
N SER A 85 -1.06 -3.30 -6.85
CA SER A 85 -0.61 -4.63 -6.41
C SER A 85 -0.26 -4.67 -4.92
N ILE A 86 0.39 -3.63 -4.38
CA ILE A 86 0.71 -3.50 -2.96
C ILE A 86 -0.57 -3.40 -2.11
N LEU A 87 -1.50 -2.52 -2.48
CA LEU A 87 -2.78 -2.36 -1.78
C LEU A 87 -3.58 -3.67 -1.75
N MET A 88 -3.47 -4.47 -2.81
CA MET A 88 -4.12 -5.78 -2.86
C MET A 88 -3.47 -6.80 -1.92
N GLU A 89 -2.15 -6.77 -1.78
CA GLU A 89 -1.44 -7.62 -0.83
C GLU A 89 -1.84 -7.24 0.61
N ASP A 90 -1.91 -5.95 0.92
CA ASP A 90 -2.40 -5.45 2.21
C ASP A 90 -3.84 -5.90 2.50
N LEU A 91 -4.70 -5.87 1.49
CA LEU A 91 -6.09 -6.32 1.63
C LEU A 91 -6.20 -7.82 1.93
N LYS A 92 -5.32 -8.65 1.35
CA LYS A 92 -5.25 -10.09 1.65
C LYS A 92 -4.77 -10.37 3.08
N GLY A 93 -4.00 -9.46 3.66
CA GLY A 93 -3.53 -9.50 5.05
C GLY A 93 -4.62 -9.21 6.09
N ALA A 94 -5.88 -8.97 5.69
CA ALA A 94 -7.00 -8.68 6.59
C ALA A 94 -7.14 -9.61 7.81
N PRO A 95 -6.89 -10.95 7.75
CA PRO A 95 -6.98 -11.81 8.92
C PRO A 95 -6.00 -11.44 10.03
N ASP A 96 -4.81 -10.97 9.65
CA ASP A 96 -3.68 -10.74 10.56
C ASP A 96 -3.56 -9.25 10.93
N VAL A 97 -3.80 -8.36 9.96
CA VAL A 97 -3.62 -6.91 10.08
C VAL A 97 -4.84 -6.14 9.53
N PRO A 98 -6.01 -6.22 10.20
CA PRO A 98 -7.26 -5.63 9.67
C PRO A 98 -7.21 -4.09 9.51
N ASN A 99 -6.36 -3.39 10.28
CA ASN A 99 -6.15 -1.96 10.12
C ASN A 99 -5.45 -1.61 8.81
N ASP A 100 -4.40 -2.36 8.43
CA ASP A 100 -3.67 -2.12 7.19
C ASP A 100 -4.56 -2.46 5.99
N ALA A 101 -5.31 -3.58 6.08
CA ALA A 101 -6.32 -3.93 5.10
C ALA A 101 -7.41 -2.84 4.97
N PHE A 102 -7.80 -2.20 6.07
CA PHE A 102 -8.74 -1.07 6.04
C PHE A 102 -8.15 0.13 5.30
N LEU A 103 -6.91 0.52 5.60
CA LEU A 103 -6.23 1.61 4.90
C LEU A 103 -6.06 1.32 3.40
N ALA A 104 -5.81 0.06 3.07
CA ALA A 104 -5.73 -0.40 1.69
C ALA A 104 -7.10 -0.33 0.99
N ALA A 105 -8.16 -0.82 1.63
CA ALA A 105 -9.53 -0.71 1.11
C ALA A 105 -9.92 0.76 0.89
N LYS A 106 -9.60 1.65 1.84
CA LYS A 106 -9.86 3.08 1.72
C LYS A 106 -9.12 3.72 0.55
N SER A 107 -7.87 3.31 0.32
CA SER A 107 -7.09 3.76 -0.83
C SER A 107 -7.70 3.27 -2.15
N ILE A 108 -8.08 2.00 -2.21
CA ILE A 108 -8.76 1.39 -3.37
C ILE A 108 -10.08 2.11 -3.66
N HIS A 109 -10.90 2.37 -2.64
CA HIS A 109 -12.16 3.08 -2.79
C HIS A 109 -11.96 4.48 -3.41
N ALA A 110 -10.97 5.23 -2.92
CA ALA A 110 -10.65 6.54 -3.45
C ALA A 110 -10.24 6.47 -4.93
N LEU A 111 -9.44 5.47 -5.30
CA LEU A 111 -9.02 5.23 -6.68
C LEU A 111 -10.22 4.89 -7.58
N VAL A 112 -11.14 4.02 -7.13
CA VAL A 112 -12.35 3.67 -7.91
C VAL A 112 -13.26 4.88 -8.12
N ARG A 113 -13.22 5.89 -7.25
CA ARG A 113 -14.04 7.10 -7.36
C ARG A 113 -13.39 8.25 -8.14
N MET A 114 -12.11 8.13 -8.51
CA MET A 114 -11.43 9.17 -9.29
C MET A 114 -11.97 9.25 -10.73
N PRO A 115 -11.90 10.40 -11.39
CA PRO A 115 -12.23 10.49 -12.81
C PRO A 115 -11.07 9.95 -13.67
N GLY A 116 -11.41 9.20 -14.74
CA GLY A 116 -10.43 8.66 -15.67
C GLY A 116 -9.75 7.37 -15.21
N ASN A 117 -10.47 6.51 -14.50
CA ASN A 117 -9.89 5.32 -13.86
C ASN A 117 -9.48 4.22 -14.84
N GLU A 118 -8.22 4.24 -15.24
CA GLU A 118 -7.60 3.17 -16.02
C GLU A 118 -7.45 1.87 -15.22
N TRP A 119 -7.47 1.94 -13.89
CA TRP A 119 -7.26 0.78 -13.02
C TRP A 119 -8.53 0.00 -12.71
N ILE A 120 -9.69 0.45 -13.17
CA ILE A 120 -10.96 -0.16 -12.80
C ILE A 120 -11.07 -1.62 -13.21
N TYR A 121 -10.45 -2.01 -14.33
CA TYR A 121 -10.40 -3.41 -14.74
C TYR A 121 -9.49 -4.26 -13.83
N LYS A 122 -8.39 -3.68 -13.34
CA LYS A 122 -7.46 -4.35 -12.41
C LYS A 122 -8.13 -4.53 -11.05
N ILE A 123 -8.49 -3.42 -10.41
CA ILE A 123 -9.81 -3.18 -9.80
C ILE A 123 -10.75 -4.39 -9.62
N SER A 124 -11.66 -4.49 -10.58
CA SER A 124 -12.75 -5.46 -10.68
C SER A 124 -12.31 -6.91 -10.72
N SER A 125 -11.10 -7.23 -11.20
CA SER A 125 -10.59 -8.61 -11.20
C SER A 125 -10.42 -9.20 -9.79
N LEU A 126 -10.63 -8.38 -8.75
CA LEU A 126 -10.25 -8.65 -7.37
C LEU A 126 -11.42 -8.56 -6.41
N LEU A 127 -12.63 -8.56 -6.95
CA LEU A 127 -13.88 -8.54 -6.20
C LEU A 127 -13.94 -9.65 -5.14
N SER A 128 -13.29 -10.79 -5.40
CA SER A 128 -13.12 -11.89 -4.45
C SER A 128 -12.31 -11.49 -3.21
N ASN A 129 -11.20 -10.76 -3.36
CA ASN A 129 -10.38 -10.30 -2.25
C ASN A 129 -11.12 -9.27 -1.39
N LEU A 130 -11.84 -8.33 -2.04
CA LEU A 130 -12.72 -7.37 -1.34
C LEU A 130 -13.82 -8.09 -0.55
N THR A 131 -14.40 -9.14 -1.13
CA THR A 131 -15.43 -9.96 -0.44
C THR A 131 -14.85 -10.66 0.79
N VAL A 132 -13.65 -11.24 0.68
CA VAL A 132 -12.97 -11.88 1.82
C VAL A 132 -12.67 -10.86 2.92
N ALA A 133 -12.08 -9.72 2.57
CA ALA A 133 -11.79 -8.65 3.52
C ALA A 133 -13.06 -8.10 4.18
N ARG A 134 -14.17 -7.99 3.43
CA ARG A 134 -15.49 -7.61 3.97
C ARG A 134 -15.97 -8.60 5.03
N ASN A 135 -15.91 -9.90 4.75
CA ASN A 135 -16.35 -10.93 5.68
C ASN A 135 -15.51 -10.92 6.97
N ILE A 136 -14.20 -10.69 6.85
CA ILE A 136 -13.31 -10.51 8.00
C ILE A 136 -13.71 -9.25 8.78
N GLY A 137 -13.93 -8.14 8.09
CA GLY A 137 -14.41 -6.90 8.69
C GLY A 137 -15.74 -7.07 9.43
N GLN A 138 -16.67 -7.87 8.90
CA GLN A 138 -17.96 -8.13 9.55
C GLN A 138 -17.78 -8.91 10.86
N ALA A 139 -16.77 -9.77 10.93
CA ALA A 139 -16.47 -10.54 12.12
C ALA A 139 -15.72 -9.73 13.19
N SER A 140 -14.77 -8.86 12.79
CA SER A 140 -13.81 -8.26 13.74
C SER A 140 -13.48 -6.78 13.53
N HIS A 141 -13.83 -6.17 12.40
CA HIS A 141 -13.42 -4.80 12.08
C HIS A 141 -14.46 -4.05 11.22
N ALA A 142 -15.47 -3.45 11.88
CA ALA A 142 -16.63 -2.85 11.21
C ALA A 142 -16.28 -1.78 10.15
N ALA A 143 -15.24 -0.98 10.37
CA ALA A 143 -14.80 0.02 9.40
C ALA A 143 -14.23 -0.63 8.12
N LEU A 144 -13.58 -1.80 8.23
CA LEU A 144 -13.11 -2.56 7.07
C LEU A 144 -14.28 -3.14 6.29
N ALA A 145 -15.28 -3.69 6.99
CA ALA A 145 -16.50 -4.18 6.35
C ALA A 145 -17.19 -3.09 5.55
N LYS A 146 -17.36 -1.91 6.13
CA LYS A 146 -17.98 -0.78 5.44
C LYS A 146 -17.18 -0.36 4.21
N GLU A 147 -15.87 -0.14 4.36
CA GLU A 147 -15.04 0.38 3.28
C GLU A 147 -14.94 -0.59 2.09
N THR A 148 -14.86 -1.88 2.38
CA THR A 148 -14.88 -2.93 1.34
C THR A 148 -16.22 -3.07 0.65
N ASP A 149 -17.33 -2.88 1.37
CA ASP A 149 -18.68 -2.86 0.78
C ASP A 149 -18.87 -1.64 -0.13
N ASP A 150 -18.43 -0.46 0.31
CA ASP A 150 -18.42 0.77 -0.49
C ASP A 150 -17.56 0.59 -1.77
N CYS A 151 -16.40 -0.07 -1.67
CA CYS A 151 -15.60 -0.44 -2.86
C CYS A 151 -16.38 -1.31 -3.84
N ILE A 152 -17.03 -2.38 -3.34
CA ILE A 152 -17.78 -3.32 -4.18
C ILE A 152 -18.94 -2.61 -4.87
N MET A 153 -19.68 -1.76 -4.16
CA MET A 153 -20.76 -0.96 -4.73
C MET A 153 -20.27 0.05 -5.77
N ALA A 154 -19.14 0.70 -5.51
CA ALA A 154 -18.53 1.63 -6.46
C ALA A 154 -18.13 0.90 -7.75
N LEU A 155 -17.48 -0.26 -7.65
CA LEU A 155 -17.09 -1.08 -8.81
C LEU A 155 -18.30 -1.56 -9.63
N ALA A 156 -19.43 -1.89 -8.98
CA ALA A 156 -20.65 -2.30 -9.65
C ALA A 156 -21.37 -1.16 -10.39
N SER A 157 -21.00 0.10 -10.10
CA SER A 157 -21.62 1.30 -10.69
C SER A 157 -20.88 1.80 -11.94
N HIS A 158 -19.83 1.11 -12.37
CA HIS A 158 -19.02 1.41 -13.55
C HIS A 158 -19.21 0.35 -14.64
#